data_AF-A0A506Q4T9-F1
#
_entry.id   AF-A0A506Q4T9-F1
#
_cell.length_a   1.000
_cell.length_b   1.000
_cell.length_c   1.000
_cell.angle_alpha   90.00
_cell.angle_beta   90.00
_cell.angle_gamma   90.00
#
_symmetry.space_group_name_H-M   'P 1'
#
loop_
_entity.id
_entity.type
_entity.pdbx_description
1 polymer ?
#
loop_
_entity_poly.entity_id
_entity_poly.type
_entity_poly.pdbx_seq_one_letter_code
_entity_poly.pdbx_strand_id
1 'polypeptide(L)'
;MTKKLEIVHLNRKYFEENSHFINMLDDGNILKQVKRPYVYVKVRVSEKDFLLPLRSNLNHPNGFHAPSSKSANAGIDYSHALLLPDESYIKKRSHLDKEQYDYVQANYETIKKGFSLYLKDYIRESRKGIAHKLGRFKNSTLLNFNQELEVVKKLEKTKGKNKKEIQDATVEQNKVKIREKVAVQDKVGVQEGTGEQNKVKMREKVAVINRAGVQETPGKQDEVKVQKKTKDQDQDENRDEQKKRARRLAYMRQMGRER
;
A
#
# COMPACT_ATOMS: atom_id res chain seq x y z
N MET A 1 34.04 -13.50 -7.28
CA MET A 1 33.03 -13.34 -8.34
C MET A 1 31.93 -12.42 -7.83
N THR A 2 31.63 -11.31 -8.50
CA THR A 2 30.48 -10.45 -8.19
C THR A 2 29.19 -11.19 -8.58
N LYS A 3 28.21 -11.28 -7.67
CA LYS A 3 26.92 -11.90 -7.99
C LYS A 3 26.20 -11.06 -9.04
N LYS A 4 25.77 -11.70 -10.13
CA LYS A 4 25.04 -11.03 -11.22
C LYS A 4 23.71 -10.48 -10.70
N LEU A 5 23.41 -9.25 -11.07
CA LEU A 5 22.14 -8.58 -10.77
C LEU A 5 21.00 -9.32 -11.48
N GLU A 6 19.97 -9.66 -10.73
CA GLU A 6 18.77 -10.30 -11.28
C GLU A 6 17.65 -9.28 -11.39
N ILE A 7 17.18 -9.08 -12.62
CA ILE A 7 15.96 -8.34 -12.92
C ILE A 7 14.87 -9.35 -13.23
N VAL A 8 13.77 -9.26 -12.49
CA VAL A 8 12.67 -10.23 -12.53
C VAL A 8 11.35 -9.52 -12.78
N HIS A 9 10.39 -10.30 -13.27
CA HIS A 9 8.99 -9.92 -13.34
C HIS A 9 8.20 -10.91 -12.50
N LEU A 10 7.18 -10.45 -11.79
CA LEU A 10 6.24 -11.34 -11.10
C LEU A 10 5.20 -11.87 -12.08
N ASN A 11 4.82 -13.14 -11.91
CA ASN A 11 3.70 -13.73 -12.63
C ASN A 11 2.36 -13.25 -12.03
N ARG A 12 1.27 -13.55 -12.75
CA ARG A 12 -0.09 -13.13 -12.38
C ARG A 12 -0.55 -13.71 -11.02
N LYS A 13 -0.14 -14.95 -10.70
CA LYS A 13 -0.48 -15.66 -9.46
C LYS A 13 -0.15 -14.84 -8.21
N TYR A 14 1.01 -14.19 -8.16
CA TYR A 14 1.41 -13.35 -7.01
C TYR A 14 0.36 -12.27 -6.70
N PHE A 15 -0.15 -11.59 -7.72
CA PHE A 15 -1.09 -10.47 -7.56
C PHE A 15 -2.51 -10.93 -7.28
N GLU A 16 -2.90 -12.12 -7.74
CA GLU A 16 -4.23 -12.70 -7.52
C GLU A 16 -4.36 -13.25 -6.09
N GLU A 17 -3.37 -14.02 -5.62
CA GLU A 17 -3.35 -14.57 -4.26
C GLU A 17 -3.18 -13.47 -3.19
N ASN A 18 -2.46 -12.40 -3.52
CA ASN A 18 -2.24 -11.25 -2.62
C ASN A 18 -3.11 -10.03 -2.98
N SER A 19 -4.29 -10.27 -3.57
CA SER A 19 -5.26 -9.23 -3.96
C SER A 19 -5.82 -8.39 -2.80
N HIS A 20 -5.59 -8.81 -1.55
CA HIS A 20 -5.95 -8.10 -0.34
C HIS A 20 -4.88 -7.10 0.15
N PHE A 21 -3.70 -7.05 -0.49
CA PHE A 21 -2.63 -6.11 -0.14
C PHE A 21 -2.99 -4.68 -0.54
N ILE A 22 -2.79 -3.73 0.39
CA ILE A 22 -3.01 -2.31 0.13
C ILE A 22 -1.69 -1.60 -0.25
N ASN A 23 -1.81 -0.38 -0.80
CA ASN A 23 -0.69 0.41 -1.32
C ASN A 23 0.13 -0.31 -2.40
N MET A 24 -0.45 -1.28 -3.11
CA MET A 24 0.22 -1.96 -4.20
C MET A 24 0.49 -0.99 -5.36
N LEU A 25 1.68 -1.10 -5.96
CA LEU A 25 2.00 -0.29 -7.14
C LEU A 25 1.16 -0.78 -8.32
N ASP A 26 0.58 0.15 -9.08
CA ASP A 26 -0.35 -0.15 -10.18
C ASP A 26 -1.58 -0.98 -9.74
N ASP A 27 -2.09 -0.71 -8.54
CA ASP A 27 -3.30 -1.34 -8.00
C ASP A 27 -4.50 -1.31 -8.97
N GLY A 28 -5.34 -2.35 -8.91
CA GLY A 28 -6.41 -2.62 -9.86
C GLY A 28 -5.94 -2.98 -11.29
N ASN A 29 -4.64 -2.97 -11.59
CA ASN A 29 -4.12 -3.20 -12.94
C ASN A 29 -3.04 -4.29 -12.99
N ILE A 30 -3.48 -5.55 -12.85
CA ILE A 30 -2.65 -6.76 -12.95
C ILE A 30 -1.80 -6.76 -14.24
N LEU A 31 -2.33 -6.30 -15.37
CA LEU A 31 -1.61 -6.26 -16.65
C LEU A 31 -0.39 -5.33 -16.64
N LYS A 32 -0.42 -4.28 -15.81
CA LYS A 32 0.69 -3.35 -15.60
C LYS A 32 1.66 -3.87 -14.53
N GLN A 33 1.13 -4.48 -13.46
CA GLN A 33 1.89 -5.13 -12.40
C GLN A 33 2.80 -6.25 -12.94
N VAL A 34 2.27 -7.21 -13.71
CA VAL A 34 3.06 -8.31 -14.32
C VAL A 34 4.04 -7.86 -15.41
N LYS A 35 3.98 -6.60 -15.83
CA LYS A 35 4.91 -5.96 -16.79
C LYS A 35 5.95 -5.07 -16.10
N ARG A 36 5.89 -4.92 -14.78
CA ARG A 36 6.86 -4.11 -14.04
C ARG A 36 8.13 -4.91 -13.74
N PRO A 37 9.33 -4.42 -14.11
CA PRO A 37 10.58 -5.04 -13.71
C PRO A 37 10.92 -4.70 -12.26
N TYR A 38 11.47 -5.67 -11.54
CA TYR A 38 11.92 -5.56 -10.17
C TYR A 38 13.40 -5.93 -10.06
N VAL A 39 14.15 -5.22 -9.22
CA VAL A 39 15.48 -5.63 -8.78
C VAL A 39 15.32 -6.66 -7.65
N TYR A 40 15.92 -7.84 -7.81
CA TYR A 40 16.02 -8.82 -6.74
C TYR A 40 17.08 -8.40 -5.72
N VAL A 41 16.70 -8.26 -4.45
CA VAL A 41 17.61 -7.88 -3.35
C VAL A 41 17.42 -8.80 -2.15
N LYS A 42 18.44 -9.62 -1.85
CA LYS A 42 18.51 -10.38 -0.59
C LYS A 42 18.98 -9.48 0.54
N VAL A 43 18.19 -9.41 1.62
CA VAL A 43 18.49 -8.58 2.80
C VAL A 43 18.59 -9.46 4.05
N ARG A 44 19.70 -9.34 4.79
CA ARG A 44 19.94 -10.12 6.02
C ARG A 44 18.99 -9.79 7.19
N VAL A 45 18.25 -8.69 7.10
CA VAL A 45 17.18 -8.37 8.05
C VAL A 45 16.07 -9.39 7.86
N SER A 46 15.91 -10.29 8.83
CA SER A 46 15.00 -11.45 8.80
C SER A 46 15.30 -12.49 7.70
N GLU A 47 16.49 -12.43 7.09
CA GLU A 47 17.00 -13.29 5.99
C GLU A 47 16.00 -13.51 4.84
N LYS A 48 15.34 -12.45 4.38
CA LYS A 48 14.30 -12.52 3.33
C LYS A 48 14.75 -11.91 2.01
N ASP A 49 14.15 -12.41 0.93
CA ASP A 49 14.35 -11.93 -0.42
C ASP A 49 13.24 -10.92 -0.78
N PHE A 50 13.66 -9.76 -1.27
CA PHE A 50 12.76 -8.65 -1.62
C PHE A 50 12.92 -8.26 -3.08
N LEU A 51 11.82 -7.79 -3.67
CA LEU A 51 11.75 -7.29 -5.03
C LEU A 51 11.47 -5.78 -4.99
N LEU A 52 12.39 -4.98 -5.53
CA LEU A 52 12.29 -3.52 -5.55
C LEU A 52 11.85 -3.05 -6.95
N PRO A 53 10.63 -2.51 -7.13
CA PRO A 53 10.14 -2.12 -8.46
C PRO A 53 10.94 -0.96 -9.05
N LEU A 54 11.29 -1.06 -10.33
CA LEU A 54 11.74 0.11 -11.09
C LEU A 54 10.53 0.93 -11.55
N ARG A 55 10.69 2.25 -11.54
CA ARG A 55 9.73 3.25 -12.01
C ARG A 55 10.40 4.12 -13.07
N SER A 56 9.64 4.54 -14.08
CA SER A 56 10.06 5.57 -15.04
C SER A 56 10.08 6.98 -14.45
N ASN A 57 9.40 7.19 -13.32
CA ASN A 57 9.41 8.43 -12.55
C ASN A 57 9.36 8.09 -11.04
N LEU A 58 10.51 8.20 -10.37
CA LEU A 58 10.67 8.11 -8.92
C LEU A 58 10.63 9.54 -8.37
N ASN A 59 9.45 9.96 -7.89
CA ASN A 59 9.15 11.33 -7.46
C ASN A 59 9.22 11.52 -5.93
N HIS A 60 10.03 10.71 -5.23
CA HIS A 60 10.18 10.76 -3.78
C HIS A 60 11.55 10.20 -3.33
N PRO A 61 12.08 10.61 -2.17
CA PRO A 61 13.42 10.20 -1.71
C PRO A 61 13.50 8.75 -1.20
N ASN A 62 12.39 8.02 -1.09
CA ASN A 62 12.36 6.63 -0.59
C ASN A 62 12.72 5.62 -1.69
N GLY A 63 13.93 5.72 -2.22
CA GLY A 63 14.39 4.89 -3.32
C GLY A 63 15.84 5.19 -3.73
N PHE A 64 16.21 4.69 -4.90
CA PHE A 64 17.50 4.98 -5.55
C PHE A 64 17.24 5.47 -6.97
N HIS A 65 17.75 6.67 -7.31
CA HIS A 65 17.66 7.17 -8.67
C HIS A 65 18.55 6.32 -9.59
N ALA A 66 17.91 5.68 -10.56
CA ALA A 66 18.53 4.82 -11.56
C ALA A 66 18.00 5.27 -12.93
N PRO A 67 18.59 6.34 -13.51
CA PRO A 67 18.18 6.87 -14.80
C PRO A 67 18.13 5.80 -15.89
N SER A 68 17.33 6.03 -16.93
CA SER A 68 17.35 5.25 -18.16
C SER A 68 17.43 6.16 -19.39
N SER A 69 17.78 5.57 -20.53
CA SER A 69 17.67 6.20 -21.85
C SER A 69 16.33 6.88 -22.15
N LYS A 70 15.24 6.47 -21.47
CA LYS A 70 13.88 7.01 -21.64
C LYS A 70 13.48 8.06 -20.59
N SER A 71 14.12 8.07 -19.42
CA SER A 71 13.80 9.00 -18.32
C SER A 71 14.97 9.18 -17.35
N ALA A 72 15.39 10.43 -17.16
CA ALA A 72 16.35 10.81 -16.12
C ALA A 72 15.78 10.56 -14.70
N ASN A 73 14.47 10.74 -14.51
CA ASN A 73 13.80 10.53 -13.22
C ASN A 73 13.49 9.04 -12.94
N ALA A 74 14.01 8.10 -13.73
CA ALA A 74 13.82 6.69 -13.44
C ALA A 74 14.53 6.29 -12.13
N GLY A 75 14.01 5.27 -11.46
CA GLY A 75 14.56 4.84 -10.17
C GLY A 75 13.89 3.61 -9.58
N ILE A 76 14.56 3.04 -8.60
CA ILE A 76 14.14 1.88 -7.81
C ILE A 76 13.40 2.41 -6.58
N ASP A 77 12.20 1.91 -6.34
CA ASP A 77 11.30 2.38 -5.29
C ASP A 77 11.36 1.44 -4.07
N TYR A 78 11.81 1.97 -2.92
CA TYR A 78 11.86 1.19 -1.67
C TYR A 78 10.51 1.11 -0.95
N SER A 79 9.64 2.10 -1.18
CA SER A 79 8.33 2.16 -0.53
C SER A 79 7.37 1.09 -1.05
N HIS A 80 7.49 0.72 -2.33
CA HIS A 80 6.70 -0.34 -2.98
C HIS A 80 7.45 -1.69 -3.05
N ALA A 81 8.38 -1.96 -2.14
CA ALA A 81 9.11 -3.22 -2.07
C ALA A 81 8.18 -4.41 -1.76
N LEU A 82 8.35 -5.52 -2.46
CA LEU A 82 7.56 -6.74 -2.28
C LEU A 82 8.40 -7.84 -1.63
N LEU A 83 7.84 -8.55 -0.66
CA LEU A 83 8.42 -9.79 -0.13
C LEU A 83 8.23 -10.91 -1.17
N LEU A 84 9.27 -11.70 -1.42
CA LEU A 84 9.22 -12.89 -2.26
C LEU A 84 9.27 -14.15 -1.38
N PRO A 85 8.17 -14.92 -1.24
CA PRO A 85 8.18 -16.15 -0.45
C PRO A 85 9.05 -17.26 -1.08
N ASP A 86 8.94 -17.42 -2.39
CA ASP A 86 9.64 -18.42 -3.18
C ASP A 86 9.74 -18.01 -4.67
N GLU A 87 10.59 -18.68 -5.44
CA GLU A 87 10.85 -18.33 -6.84
C GLU A 87 9.75 -18.73 -7.83
N SER A 88 8.72 -19.51 -7.44
CA SER A 88 7.62 -19.90 -8.35
C SER A 88 6.78 -18.71 -8.83
N TYR A 89 6.84 -17.58 -8.12
CA TYR A 89 6.22 -16.32 -8.55
C TYR A 89 7.01 -15.58 -9.63
N ILE A 90 8.26 -15.97 -9.92
CA ILE A 90 9.11 -15.30 -10.92
C ILE A 90 8.73 -15.76 -12.34
N LYS A 91 8.44 -14.80 -13.21
CA LYS A 91 8.33 -14.99 -14.66
C LYS A 91 9.69 -14.73 -15.34
N LYS A 92 9.95 -15.42 -16.46
CA LYS A 92 11.21 -15.36 -17.23
C LYS A 92 11.80 -13.94 -17.32
N ARG A 93 13.08 -13.85 -16.93
CA ARG A 93 13.82 -12.62 -16.65
C ARG A 93 13.91 -11.70 -17.88
N SER A 94 13.62 -10.43 -17.66
CA SER A 94 13.67 -9.39 -18.69
C SER A 94 15.02 -8.70 -18.74
N HIS A 95 15.32 -8.08 -19.88
CA HIS A 95 16.43 -7.14 -19.98
C HIS A 95 15.92 -5.72 -19.70
N LEU A 96 16.62 -4.98 -18.83
CA LEU A 96 16.57 -3.52 -18.83
C LEU A 96 17.35 -2.99 -20.03
N ASP A 97 17.29 -1.69 -20.30
CA ASP A 97 18.30 -1.10 -21.19
C ASP A 97 19.69 -1.30 -20.59
N LYS A 98 20.67 -1.59 -21.45
CA LYS A 98 22.00 -2.05 -21.02
C LYS A 98 22.67 -1.05 -20.07
N GLU A 99 22.54 0.24 -20.34
CA GLU A 99 23.19 1.27 -19.54
C GLU A 99 22.56 1.43 -18.15
N GLN A 100 21.22 1.37 -18.04
CA GLN A 100 20.54 1.28 -16.74
C GLN A 100 20.91 -0.01 -16.00
N TYR A 101 21.00 -1.16 -16.69
CA TYR A 101 21.43 -2.42 -16.08
C TYR A 101 22.85 -2.30 -15.50
N ASP A 102 23.81 -1.84 -16.29
CA ASP A 102 25.20 -1.66 -15.88
C ASP A 102 25.29 -0.68 -14.69
N TYR A 103 24.50 0.40 -14.68
CA TYR A 103 24.44 1.35 -13.56
C TYR A 103 23.90 0.73 -12.27
N VAL A 104 22.78 0.01 -12.35
CA VAL A 104 22.15 -0.66 -11.21
C VAL A 104 23.04 -1.80 -10.69
N GLN A 105 23.72 -2.51 -11.58
CA GLN A 105 24.68 -3.57 -11.24
C GLN A 105 25.90 -3.00 -10.50
N ALA A 106 26.46 -1.88 -10.96
CA ALA A 106 27.57 -1.20 -10.30
C ALA A 106 27.17 -0.64 -8.92
N ASN A 107 25.92 -0.19 -8.77
CA ASN A 107 25.39 0.38 -7.53
C ASN A 107 24.63 -0.63 -6.64
N TYR A 108 24.69 -1.93 -6.93
CA TYR A 108 23.85 -2.94 -6.25
C TYR A 108 24.00 -2.93 -4.73
N GLU A 109 25.22 -2.86 -4.21
CA GLU A 109 25.46 -2.81 -2.76
C GLU A 109 25.00 -1.48 -2.14
N THR A 110 25.03 -0.36 -2.88
CA THR A 110 24.44 0.92 -2.47
C THR A 110 22.92 0.82 -2.35
N ILE A 111 22.26 0.23 -3.35
CA ILE A 111 20.80 -0.02 -3.38
C ILE A 111 20.40 -0.93 -2.21
N LYS A 112 21.11 -2.05 -2.05
CA LYS A 112 20.90 -3.02 -0.98
C LYS A 112 21.11 -2.41 0.41
N LYS A 113 22.14 -1.59 0.61
CA LYS A 113 22.38 -0.84 1.86
C LYS A 113 21.27 0.18 2.12
N GLY A 114 20.88 0.95 1.10
CA GLY A 114 19.79 1.94 1.20
C GLY A 114 18.45 1.30 1.57
N PHE A 115 18.06 0.23 0.89
CA PHE A 115 16.86 -0.53 1.23
C PHE A 115 16.96 -1.22 2.61
N SER A 116 18.13 -1.74 2.99
CA SER A 116 18.34 -2.32 4.33
C SER A 116 18.15 -1.28 5.45
N LEU A 117 18.53 -0.01 5.23
CA LEU A 117 18.28 1.07 6.17
C LEU A 117 16.79 1.45 6.20
N TYR A 118 16.15 1.57 5.03
CA TYR A 118 14.71 1.83 4.91
C TYR A 118 13.87 0.77 5.65
N LEU A 119 14.21 -0.51 5.48
CA LEU A 119 13.54 -1.63 6.14
C LEU A 119 13.77 -1.65 7.67
N LYS A 120 14.99 -1.35 8.13
CA LYS A 120 15.28 -1.23 9.58
C LYS A 120 14.52 -0.08 10.22
N ASP A 121 14.48 1.08 9.58
CA ASP A 121 13.69 2.22 10.03
C ASP A 121 12.20 1.86 10.05
N TYR A 122 11.68 1.25 8.99
CA TYR A 122 10.28 0.78 8.92
C TYR A 122 9.93 -0.11 10.11
N ILE A 123 10.69 -1.19 10.34
CA ILE A 123 10.44 -2.13 11.45
C ILE A 123 10.50 -1.41 12.80
N ARG A 124 11.46 -0.49 13.01
CA ARG A 124 11.60 0.28 14.25
C ARG A 124 10.39 1.17 14.51
N GLU A 125 9.89 1.88 13.51
CA GLU A 125 8.76 2.80 13.67
C GLU A 125 7.39 2.07 13.66
N SER A 126 7.29 0.91 13.01
CA SER A 126 6.09 0.06 13.07
C SER A 126 5.95 -0.63 14.43
N ARG A 127 7.07 -1.05 15.07
CA ARG A 127 7.07 -1.58 16.45
C ARG A 127 6.63 -0.56 17.51
N LYS A 128 6.73 0.74 17.21
CA LYS A 128 6.16 1.85 18.02
C LYS A 128 4.71 2.19 17.66
N GLY A 129 4.15 1.57 16.63
CA GLY A 129 2.82 1.89 16.11
C GLY A 129 2.71 3.24 15.38
N ILE A 130 3.82 3.84 14.93
CA ILE A 130 3.80 5.19 14.30
C ILE A 130 4.18 5.22 12.83
N ALA A 131 4.67 4.13 12.22
CA ALA A 131 5.06 4.12 10.81
C ALA A 131 3.97 4.65 9.86
N HIS A 132 2.70 4.29 10.06
CA HIS A 132 1.58 4.77 9.23
C HIS A 132 1.38 6.31 9.28
N LYS A 133 1.88 6.98 10.33
CA LYS A 133 1.83 8.45 10.49
C LYS A 133 3.00 9.15 9.79
N LEU A 134 4.10 8.43 9.54
CA LEU A 134 5.30 8.98 8.92
C LEU A 134 5.13 8.99 7.40
N GLY A 135 5.19 10.17 6.77
CA GLY A 135 4.95 10.32 5.33
C GLY A 135 5.80 9.42 4.43
N ARG A 136 6.99 9.00 4.90
CA ARG A 136 7.88 8.07 4.17
C ARG A 136 7.46 6.59 4.18
N PHE A 137 6.56 6.20 5.09
CA PHE A 137 6.05 4.84 5.26
C PHE A 137 4.52 4.74 5.10
N LYS A 138 3.79 5.86 5.14
CA LYS A 138 2.32 5.95 4.98
C LYS A 138 1.80 5.13 3.80
N ASN A 139 2.48 5.20 2.66
CA ASN A 139 2.11 4.52 1.43
C ASN A 139 2.99 3.29 1.13
N SER A 140 3.66 2.70 2.14
CA SER A 140 4.57 1.58 1.90
C SER A 140 3.87 0.23 1.88
N THR A 141 4.19 -0.61 0.90
CA THR A 141 3.75 -2.01 0.80
C THR A 141 4.27 -2.88 1.94
N LEU A 142 5.32 -2.45 2.67
CA LEU A 142 5.88 -3.20 3.80
C LEU A 142 4.87 -3.45 4.93
N LEU A 143 3.78 -2.68 5.00
CA LEU A 143 2.70 -2.90 5.97
C LEU A 143 1.98 -4.23 5.76
N ASN A 144 1.93 -4.74 4.53
CA ASN A 144 1.32 -6.02 4.21
C ASN A 144 2.14 -7.21 4.76
N PHE A 145 3.41 -6.96 5.14
CA PHE A 145 4.36 -7.99 5.59
C PHE A 145 4.70 -7.88 7.10
N ASN A 146 3.88 -7.21 7.90
CA ASN A 146 4.19 -6.94 9.32
C ASN A 146 4.36 -8.21 10.17
N GLN A 147 3.72 -9.32 9.79
CA GLN A 147 3.85 -10.61 10.47
C GLN A 147 5.19 -11.28 10.14
N GLU A 148 5.55 -11.30 8.86
CA GLU A 148 6.78 -11.86 8.30
C GLU A 148 8.01 -11.05 8.72
N LEU A 149 7.86 -9.72 8.87
CA LEU A 149 8.89 -8.79 9.34
C LEU A 149 9.05 -8.76 10.87
N GLU A 150 8.31 -9.59 11.62
CA GLU A 150 8.37 -9.65 13.09
C GLU A 150 8.16 -8.27 13.74
N VAL A 151 7.28 -7.47 13.16
CA VAL A 151 6.86 -6.17 13.71
C VAL A 151 5.88 -6.39 14.86
N VAL A 152 4.96 -7.32 14.67
CA VAL A 152 4.07 -7.79 15.74
C VAL A 152 4.91 -8.55 16.75
N LYS A 153 5.01 -8.06 17.99
CA LYS A 153 5.51 -8.90 19.09
C LYS A 153 4.60 -10.13 19.14
N LYS A 154 5.17 -11.34 19.02
CA LYS A 154 4.47 -12.53 19.50
C LYS A 154 4.04 -12.22 20.93
N LEU A 155 2.73 -12.26 21.19
CA LEU A 155 2.21 -12.38 22.54
C LEU A 155 2.54 -13.79 23.03
N GLU A 156 3.82 -14.06 23.27
CA GLU A 156 4.23 -15.24 23.99
C GLU A 156 3.53 -15.20 25.34
N LYS A 157 2.80 -16.28 25.63
CA LYS A 157 1.89 -16.35 26.75
C LYS A 157 2.68 -16.38 28.05
N THR A 158 2.98 -15.22 28.62
CA THR A 158 3.19 -15.05 30.07
C THR A 158 1.87 -15.22 30.85
N LYS A 159 1.10 -16.27 30.50
CA LYS A 159 0.05 -16.87 31.34
C LYS A 159 0.64 -18.15 31.95
N GLY A 160 1.68 -17.99 32.77
CA GLY A 160 2.55 -19.10 33.16
C GLY A 160 3.50 -18.83 34.33
N LYS A 161 3.20 -17.84 35.18
CA LYS A 161 3.68 -17.61 36.56
C LYS A 161 2.94 -16.37 37.11
N ASN A 162 2.85 -16.22 38.43
CA ASN A 162 2.11 -15.16 39.15
C ASN A 162 0.57 -15.27 39.08
N LYS A 163 0.03 -16.48 39.28
CA LYS A 163 -1.35 -16.68 39.78
C LYS A 163 -1.37 -17.51 41.08
N LYS A 164 -0.47 -17.19 42.01
CA LYS A 164 -0.36 -17.85 43.34
C LYS A 164 -0.11 -16.91 44.53
N GLU A 165 -0.07 -15.59 44.34
CA GLU A 165 0.19 -14.61 45.42
C GLU A 165 -0.88 -13.51 45.55
N ILE A 166 -2.02 -13.65 44.86
CA ILE A 166 -3.18 -12.74 45.01
C ILE A 166 -4.47 -13.56 45.15
N GLN A 167 -4.53 -14.41 46.17
CA GLN A 167 -5.78 -15.03 46.64
C GLN A 167 -6.01 -14.91 48.15
N ASP A 168 -4.99 -14.60 48.96
CA ASP A 168 -5.12 -14.49 50.42
C ASP A 168 -5.38 -13.07 50.94
N ALA A 169 -5.51 -12.06 50.06
CA ALA A 169 -5.66 -10.65 50.45
C ALA A 169 -7.09 -10.06 50.30
N THR A 170 -8.06 -10.84 49.79
CA THR A 170 -9.38 -10.29 49.35
C THR A 170 -10.60 -10.87 50.08
N VAL A 171 -10.41 -11.71 51.10
CA VAL A 171 -11.52 -12.37 51.82
C VAL A 171 -11.98 -11.57 53.06
N GLU A 172 -11.14 -10.71 53.62
CA GLU A 172 -11.34 -10.15 54.97
C GLU A 172 -12.04 -8.77 55.04
N GLN A 173 -12.37 -8.14 53.91
CA GLN A 173 -13.00 -6.80 53.90
C GLN A 173 -14.50 -6.76 53.59
N ASN A 174 -15.13 -7.88 53.20
CA ASN A 174 -16.54 -7.92 52.77
C ASN A 174 -17.52 -8.55 53.78
N LYS A 175 -17.12 -8.82 55.03
CA LYS A 175 -17.97 -9.52 56.03
C LYS A 175 -18.66 -8.62 57.07
N VAL A 176 -18.40 -7.30 57.06
CA VAL A 176 -18.84 -6.38 58.13
C VAL A 176 -19.97 -5.41 57.71
N LYS A 177 -20.25 -5.23 56.41
CA LYS A 177 -21.20 -4.20 55.91
C LYS A 177 -22.65 -4.65 55.62
N ILE A 178 -23.09 -5.80 56.13
CA ILE A 178 -24.48 -6.31 55.92
C ILE A 178 -25.12 -6.76 57.25
N ARG A 179 -24.91 -6.02 58.35
CA ARG A 179 -25.61 -6.28 59.64
C ARG A 179 -26.15 -5.05 60.39
N GLU A 180 -25.94 -3.84 59.89
CA GLU A 180 -26.59 -2.64 60.43
C GLU A 180 -27.46 -1.95 59.38
N LYS A 181 -28.72 -2.39 59.30
CA LYS A 181 -29.92 -1.54 59.35
C LYS A 181 -31.19 -2.39 59.21
N VAL A 182 -31.89 -2.53 60.34
CA VAL A 182 -33.35 -2.29 60.52
C VAL A 182 -34.26 -3.02 59.50
N ALA A 183 -34.96 -4.13 59.78
CA ALA A 183 -35.81 -4.52 60.93
C ALA A 183 -37.13 -3.72 61.05
N VAL A 184 -38.27 -4.41 60.87
CA VAL A 184 -39.67 -3.97 61.16
C VAL A 184 -40.19 -2.93 60.13
N GLN A 185 -41.40 -2.98 59.55
CA GLN A 185 -42.73 -3.34 60.08
C GLN A 185 -43.72 -3.89 59.02
N ASP A 186 -44.98 -4.10 59.41
CA ASP A 186 -45.96 -5.05 58.85
C ASP A 186 -47.18 -4.43 58.11
N LYS A 187 -47.88 -5.27 57.30
CA LYS A 187 -49.34 -5.30 56.95
C LYS A 187 -50.01 -4.46 55.81
N VAL A 188 -50.53 -5.22 54.82
CA VAL A 188 -51.95 -5.31 54.31
C VAL A 188 -52.48 -4.41 53.16
N GLY A 189 -53.16 -5.07 52.18
CA GLY A 189 -54.01 -4.54 51.08
C GLY A 189 -53.49 -4.98 49.68
N VAL A 190 -54.08 -5.89 48.86
CA VAL A 190 -55.46 -6.03 48.29
C VAL A 190 -55.79 -4.79 47.42
N GLN A 191 -56.06 -4.83 46.08
CA GLN A 191 -56.82 -5.78 45.23
C GLN A 191 -56.55 -5.62 43.69
N GLU A 192 -56.76 -6.70 42.92
CA GLU A 192 -57.31 -6.93 41.53
C GLU A 192 -57.34 -5.89 40.35
N GLY A 193 -57.41 -6.44 39.11
CA GLY A 193 -57.97 -5.81 37.87
C GLY A 193 -56.96 -5.51 36.72
N THR A 194 -56.85 -6.25 35.60
CA THR A 194 -57.71 -6.42 34.39
C THR A 194 -57.56 -5.37 33.26
N GLY A 195 -57.59 -5.83 31.99
CA GLY A 195 -57.76 -5.02 30.76
C GLY A 195 -56.44 -4.54 30.12
N GLU A 196 -55.97 -4.87 28.91
CA GLU A 196 -56.51 -5.35 27.62
C GLU A 196 -56.27 -4.32 26.49
N GLN A 197 -55.54 -4.77 25.46
CA GLN A 197 -55.45 -4.30 24.06
C GLN A 197 -55.66 -2.81 23.70
N ASN A 198 -54.70 -2.26 22.94
CA ASN A 198 -55.09 -1.56 21.71
C ASN A 198 -54.03 -1.59 20.58
N LYS A 199 -54.50 -1.92 19.37
CA LYS A 199 -53.78 -1.77 18.09
C LYS A 199 -53.81 -0.29 17.67
N VAL A 200 -52.82 0.16 16.90
CA VAL A 200 -53.03 0.86 15.61
C VAL A 200 -51.78 0.73 14.72
N LYS A 201 -51.98 0.58 13.40
CA LYS A 201 -50.95 0.51 12.33
C LYS A 201 -50.63 1.91 11.77
N MET A 202 -49.80 1.95 10.72
CA MET A 202 -49.63 2.99 9.67
C MET A 202 -48.40 3.89 9.83
N ARG A 203 -47.66 4.27 8.77
CA ARG A 203 -47.47 3.68 7.41
C ARG A 203 -46.22 4.34 6.78
N GLU A 204 -45.70 3.76 5.71
CA GLU A 204 -44.59 4.33 4.91
C GLU A 204 -44.89 5.72 4.32
N LYS A 205 -43.83 6.50 4.06
CA LYS A 205 -43.82 7.54 3.03
C LYS A 205 -42.54 7.47 2.21
N VAL A 206 -42.64 6.89 1.02
CA VAL A 206 -41.69 7.07 -0.08
C VAL A 206 -42.07 8.36 -0.81
N ALA A 207 -41.09 9.23 -1.10
CA ALA A 207 -41.30 10.43 -1.90
C ALA A 207 -40.70 10.24 -3.30
N VAL A 208 -41.56 10.06 -4.30
CA VAL A 208 -41.21 10.16 -5.72
C VAL A 208 -41.60 11.56 -6.21
N ILE A 209 -40.69 12.24 -6.90
CA ILE A 209 -41.00 13.47 -7.64
C ILE A 209 -40.70 13.22 -9.11
N ASN A 210 -41.75 13.29 -9.94
CA ASN A 210 -41.69 13.36 -11.39
C ASN A 210 -42.63 14.47 -11.85
N ARG A 211 -42.18 15.37 -12.74
CA ARG A 211 -43.06 16.12 -13.64
C ARG A 211 -42.30 16.70 -14.85
N ALA A 212 -42.92 16.55 -16.03
CA ALA A 212 -42.72 17.14 -17.37
C ALA A 212 -41.53 18.11 -17.63
N GLY A 213 -40.87 18.14 -18.80
CA GLY A 213 -41.19 17.54 -20.12
C GLY A 213 -41.57 18.61 -21.17
N VAL A 214 -40.93 18.62 -22.36
CA VAL A 214 -41.37 19.30 -23.63
C VAL A 214 -40.44 18.92 -24.82
N GLN A 215 -40.95 19.07 -26.04
CA GLN A 215 -40.47 18.58 -27.37
C GLN A 215 -40.41 19.76 -28.39
N GLU A 216 -39.71 19.75 -29.55
CA GLU A 216 -38.75 18.83 -30.18
C GLU A 216 -38.00 19.49 -31.40
N THR A 217 -36.76 19.04 -31.69
CA THR A 217 -36.09 18.96 -33.04
C THR A 217 -36.01 20.23 -33.96
N PRO A 218 -35.45 20.16 -35.20
CA PRO A 218 -34.07 19.79 -35.60
C PRO A 218 -33.37 20.84 -36.51
N GLY A 219 -32.06 20.70 -36.81
CA GLY A 219 -31.41 21.62 -37.78
C GLY A 219 -29.98 21.33 -38.30
N LYS A 220 -29.91 20.60 -39.43
CA LYS A 220 -28.93 20.70 -40.55
C LYS A 220 -27.49 20.17 -40.40
N GLN A 221 -26.92 19.89 -41.58
CA GLN A 221 -25.75 19.06 -41.86
C GLN A 221 -24.55 19.89 -42.38
N ASP A 222 -23.42 19.19 -42.52
CA ASP A 222 -22.31 19.43 -43.46
C ASP A 222 -21.51 20.75 -43.42
N GLU A 223 -20.24 20.63 -43.01
CA GLU A 223 -19.13 21.13 -43.83
C GLU A 223 -17.82 20.39 -43.53
N VAL A 224 -17.37 19.53 -44.45
CA VAL A 224 -16.05 18.86 -44.36
C VAL A 224 -14.95 19.85 -44.75
N LYS A 225 -14.35 20.51 -43.76
CA LYS A 225 -13.16 21.34 -43.98
C LYS A 225 -11.90 20.49 -44.10
N VAL A 226 -11.57 20.13 -45.34
CA VAL A 226 -10.23 19.71 -45.73
C VAL A 226 -9.26 20.87 -45.49
N GLN A 227 -8.48 20.82 -44.41
CA GLN A 227 -7.41 21.78 -44.14
C GLN A 227 -6.09 21.07 -43.84
N LYS A 228 -5.13 21.32 -44.74
CA LYS A 228 -3.67 21.26 -44.57
C LYS A 228 -3.12 20.34 -43.45
N LYS A 229 -2.70 19.13 -43.83
CA LYS A 229 -1.42 18.61 -43.32
C LYS A 229 -0.28 19.57 -43.72
N THR A 230 0.86 19.45 -43.02
CA THR A 230 2.12 20.23 -43.15
C THR A 230 2.18 21.59 -42.42
N LYS A 231 2.31 21.51 -41.09
CA LYS A 231 3.25 22.34 -40.27
C LYS A 231 3.30 21.92 -38.81
N ASP A 232 2.17 21.50 -38.24
CA ASP A 232 2.07 21.22 -36.80
C ASP A 232 2.77 19.89 -36.41
N GLN A 233 2.71 18.88 -37.30
CA GLN A 233 3.40 17.60 -37.08
C GLN A 233 4.93 17.78 -37.02
N ASP A 234 5.51 18.61 -37.88
CA ASP A 234 6.95 18.87 -37.92
C ASP A 234 7.44 19.63 -36.67
N GLN A 235 6.59 20.52 -36.12
CA GLN A 235 6.90 21.24 -34.88
C GLN A 235 6.85 20.32 -33.65
N ASP A 236 5.84 19.46 -33.53
CA ASP A 236 5.76 18.53 -32.40
C ASP A 236 6.86 17.44 -32.45
N GLU A 237 7.22 16.93 -33.63
CA GLU A 237 8.34 15.99 -33.77
C GLU A 237 9.68 16.61 -33.36
N ASN A 238 9.99 17.83 -33.82
CA ASN A 238 11.21 18.55 -33.45
C ASN A 238 11.23 18.86 -31.93
N ARG A 239 10.10 19.29 -31.37
CA ARG A 239 9.94 19.53 -29.93
C ARG A 239 10.15 18.25 -29.10
N ASP A 240 9.65 17.11 -29.57
CA ASP A 240 9.87 15.83 -28.91
C ASP A 240 11.29 15.30 -29.09
N GLU A 241 11.96 15.57 -30.20
CA GLU A 241 13.37 15.28 -30.36
C GLU A 241 14.23 16.12 -29.40
N GLN A 242 13.94 17.42 -29.26
CA GLN A 242 14.60 18.29 -28.27
C GLN A 242 14.39 17.79 -26.84
N LYS A 243 13.17 17.37 -26.46
CA LYS A 243 12.90 16.72 -25.16
C LYS A 243 13.71 15.43 -25.00
N LYS A 244 13.83 14.59 -26.03
CA LYS A 244 14.65 13.36 -26.00
C LYS A 244 16.14 13.68 -25.82
N ARG A 245 16.67 14.67 -26.56
CA ARG A 245 18.06 15.16 -26.43
C ARG A 245 18.33 15.71 -25.02
N ALA A 246 17.45 16.54 -24.47
CA ALA A 246 17.57 17.07 -23.11
C ALA A 246 17.53 15.96 -22.04
N ARG A 247 16.63 14.98 -22.17
CA ARG A 247 16.60 13.80 -21.28
C ARG A 247 17.88 12.98 -21.37
N ARG A 248 18.43 12.78 -22.58
CA ARG A 248 19.69 12.07 -22.79
C ARG A 248 20.89 12.83 -22.21
N LEU A 249 20.92 14.16 -22.30
CA LEU A 249 21.97 14.97 -21.68
C LEU A 249 21.91 14.90 -20.14
N ALA A 250 20.71 15.03 -19.55
CA ALA A 250 20.50 14.86 -18.11
C ALA A 250 20.88 13.44 -17.64
N TYR A 251 20.57 12.41 -18.43
CA TYR A 251 21.01 11.03 -18.20
C TYR A 251 22.55 10.94 -18.17
N MET A 252 23.24 11.48 -19.17
CA MET A 252 24.72 11.45 -19.24
C MET A 252 25.39 12.21 -18.09
N ARG A 253 24.83 13.36 -17.68
CA ARG A 253 25.25 14.12 -16.48
C ARG A 253 25.22 13.26 -15.23
N GLN A 254 24.06 12.68 -14.94
CA GLN A 254 23.84 11.91 -13.72
C GLN A 254 24.66 10.61 -13.68
N MET A 255 25.02 10.09 -14.86
CA MET A 255 25.91 8.94 -15.03
C MET A 255 27.41 9.29 -14.91
N GLY A 256 27.78 10.57 -14.78
CA GLY A 256 29.18 11.01 -14.77
C GLY A 256 29.89 10.82 -16.12
N ARG A 257 29.15 10.96 -17.24
CA ARG A 257 29.61 10.64 -18.61
C ARG A 257 29.57 11.83 -19.58
N GLU A 258 29.50 13.07 -19.09
CA GLU A 258 29.77 14.21 -19.99
C GLU A 258 31.23 14.14 -20.47
N ARG A 259 31.39 14.20 -21.79
CA ARG A 259 32.63 14.42 -22.54
C ARG A 259 32.40 15.61 -23.46
#